data_AF-A0AAV6PY07-F1
#
_entry.id   AF-A0AAV6PY07-F1
#
_cell.length_a   1.000
_cell.length_b   1.000
_cell.length_c   1.000
_cell.angle_alpha   90.00
_cell.angle_beta   90.00
_cell.angle_gamma   90.00
#
_symmetry.space_group_name_H-M   'P 1'
#
loop_
_entity.id
_entity.type
_entity.pdbx_description
1 polymer ?
#
loop_
_entity_poly.entity_id
_entity_poly.type
_entity_poly.pdbx_seq_one_letter_code
_entity_poly.pdbx_strand_id
1 'polypeptide(L)'
;MKLDELPALLLCAICLLVLPSSSTSHHDTDDSKLLHVTIPTPSPVLAVLGDSLTLPCLVSLAHPPPSPSTNGRHAVLSLPRVKWSVLNHGRETEILVARGDRVRVSEAYKDRASLLNYAYSPADLTLHLENLRKNDTGFYRCEVQQGLEDADEVAHVKVKGVVFHYRDASSRYAFTFELAREACRDIGADIATPEQLLAAYHSGYEQCDAGWLSDHSVRYPIQQPREGCFGDMDEFPGVRNYGHLEPDELYDVYCYVQNIEGEVFHGSAPLRFTFWEAKAYCLKHAAELATTAQLYAAWNDGLNHCSPGWLADGSVRYPIVTPRERCGGGEPGVRTVYRYSNQTGFPEAHSRHDVYCFRSDHHLYTESPQDFLTTDSVHDEVTHGEVSHHEVTHGDITHDEVTHGEVSHHQVTHGDITHDEVTHDTVTHGDITHGEVTHDAVTHGDITHGEVTHDAVSHGDITHGEVTHDAETHGEVTHDRLPLMALPMMMLPMMR
;
A
#
# COMPACT_ATOMS: atom_id res chain seq x y z
N MET A 1 -8.04 -46.46 -67.41
CA MET A 1 -8.53 -45.41 -68.35
C MET A 1 -8.70 -44.13 -67.53
N LYS A 2 -7.93 -43.07 -67.67
CA LYS A 2 -6.66 -42.76 -68.39
C LYS A 2 -5.70 -42.13 -67.33
N LEU A 3 -4.37 -42.29 -67.32
CA LEU A 3 -3.38 -41.70 -68.25
C LEU A 3 -3.64 -40.18 -68.44
N ASP A 4 -2.72 -39.23 -68.18
CA ASP A 4 -1.23 -39.24 -68.15
C ASP A 4 -0.74 -38.25 -67.03
N GLU A 5 0.52 -38.11 -66.58
CA GLU A 5 1.84 -38.73 -66.90
C GLU A 5 2.84 -38.64 -65.70
N LEU A 6 4.14 -38.91 -65.93
CA LEU A 6 5.34 -38.85 -65.06
C LEU A 6 6.58 -38.62 -66.00
N PRO A 7 7.87 -38.53 -65.60
CA PRO A 7 8.58 -38.12 -64.36
C PRO A 7 9.79 -37.16 -64.62
N ALA A 8 10.56 -36.78 -63.57
CA ALA A 8 12.03 -36.47 -63.52
C ALA A 8 12.30 -35.66 -62.22
N LEU A 9 13.11 -36.03 -61.21
CA LEU A 9 14.43 -36.68 -61.10
C LEU A 9 15.61 -35.87 -61.70
N LEU A 10 16.53 -35.51 -60.80
CA LEU A 10 17.86 -34.90 -60.99
C LEU A 10 17.93 -33.40 -61.40
N LEU A 11 18.34 -32.54 -60.46
CA LEU A 11 19.49 -31.62 -60.63
C LEU A 11 19.96 -30.97 -59.32
N CYS A 12 21.26 -31.12 -59.04
CA CYS A 12 22.14 -30.36 -58.15
C CYS A 12 21.72 -30.04 -56.70
N ALA A 13 22.31 -30.80 -55.78
CA ALA A 13 22.65 -30.32 -54.45
C ALA A 13 23.76 -29.25 -54.52
N ILE A 14 23.54 -28.09 -53.90
CA ILE A 14 24.61 -27.22 -53.37
C ILE A 14 24.17 -26.76 -51.98
N CYS A 15 24.46 -27.58 -50.96
CA CYS A 15 24.49 -27.11 -49.59
C CYS A 15 25.83 -26.39 -49.36
N LEU A 16 25.85 -25.07 -49.48
CA LEU A 16 26.91 -24.25 -48.91
C LEU A 16 26.48 -23.76 -47.52
N LEU A 17 27.40 -23.94 -46.57
CA LEU A 17 27.24 -23.61 -45.16
C LEU A 17 27.05 -22.09 -44.99
N VAL A 18 25.82 -21.65 -44.75
CA VAL A 18 25.57 -20.33 -44.16
C VAL A 18 25.54 -20.51 -42.65
N LEU A 19 26.68 -20.27 -42.01
CA LEU A 19 26.76 -20.05 -40.57
C LEU A 19 25.87 -18.84 -40.23
N PRO A 20 25.07 -18.88 -39.15
CA PRO A 20 24.42 -17.67 -38.66
C PRO A 20 25.50 -16.72 -38.17
N SER A 21 25.68 -15.59 -38.87
CA SER A 21 26.56 -14.51 -38.42
C SER A 21 26.03 -13.98 -37.09
N SER A 22 26.60 -14.45 -36.00
CA SER A 22 26.36 -13.90 -34.67
C SER A 22 26.92 -12.49 -34.64
N SER A 23 26.05 -11.50 -34.81
CA SER A 23 26.36 -10.08 -34.66
C SER A 23 26.57 -9.78 -33.18
N THR A 24 27.74 -10.17 -32.66
CA THR A 24 28.27 -9.64 -31.42
C THR A 24 28.36 -8.13 -31.56
N SER A 25 27.59 -7.39 -30.76
CA SER A 25 27.72 -5.94 -30.66
C SER A 25 29.08 -5.63 -30.05
N HIS A 26 30.07 -5.40 -30.91
CA HIS A 26 31.35 -4.84 -30.51
C HIS A 26 31.08 -3.46 -29.90
N HIS A 27 31.33 -3.33 -28.59
CA HIS A 27 31.51 -2.03 -27.97
C HIS A 27 32.89 -1.51 -28.41
N ASP A 28 32.98 -1.03 -29.65
CA ASP A 28 34.09 -0.18 -30.04
C ASP A 28 33.87 1.17 -29.34
N THR A 29 34.75 1.49 -28.40
CA THR A 29 34.85 2.82 -27.81
C THR A 29 35.32 3.78 -28.89
N ASP A 30 34.41 4.60 -29.40
CA ASP A 30 34.66 5.59 -30.44
C ASP A 30 35.49 6.78 -29.89
N ASP A 31 36.80 6.55 -29.71
CA ASP A 31 37.82 7.55 -29.37
C ASP A 31 37.97 8.66 -30.45
N SER A 32 37.15 8.62 -31.51
CA SER A 32 37.10 9.65 -32.57
C SER A 32 36.17 10.82 -32.24
N LYS A 33 35.19 10.65 -31.32
CA LYS A 33 34.23 11.71 -31.00
C LYS A 33 34.88 12.83 -30.22
N LEU A 34 34.74 14.07 -30.71
CA LEU A 34 35.26 15.25 -30.02
C LEU A 34 34.33 15.75 -28.92
N LEU A 35 33.06 15.38 -28.96
CA LEU A 35 31.99 15.77 -28.05
C LEU A 35 31.47 14.54 -27.30
N HIS A 36 31.41 14.61 -25.97
CA HIS A 36 30.79 13.60 -25.12
C HIS A 36 29.72 14.23 -24.22
N VAL A 37 28.62 13.52 -24.03
CA VAL A 37 27.54 13.86 -23.10
C VAL A 37 27.48 12.76 -22.04
N THR A 38 27.21 13.12 -20.79
CA THR A 38 27.01 12.16 -19.70
C THR A 38 25.86 12.59 -18.80
N ILE A 39 25.07 11.63 -18.31
CA ILE A 39 24.03 11.83 -17.29
C ILE A 39 24.45 11.02 -16.06
N PRO A 40 25.14 11.62 -15.06
CA PRO A 40 25.71 10.90 -13.92
C PRO A 40 24.65 10.56 -12.85
N THR A 41 23.68 9.72 -13.21
CA THR A 41 22.62 9.23 -12.32
C THR A 41 22.54 7.71 -12.30
N PRO A 42 22.20 7.06 -11.17
CA PRO A 42 21.93 5.62 -11.15
C PRO A 42 20.77 5.29 -12.11
N SER A 43 20.82 4.10 -12.72
CA SER A 43 19.80 3.63 -13.67
C SER A 43 19.14 2.35 -13.15
N PRO A 44 17.80 2.32 -13.00
CA PRO A 44 16.85 3.40 -13.23
C PRO A 44 16.93 4.50 -12.14
N VAL A 45 16.65 5.74 -12.54
CA VAL A 45 16.33 6.83 -11.63
C VAL A 45 14.92 6.59 -11.12
N LEU A 46 14.79 6.23 -9.84
CA LEU A 46 13.50 6.16 -9.17
C LEU A 46 13.06 7.56 -8.77
N ALA A 47 11.92 8.00 -9.28
CA ALA A 47 11.34 9.31 -9.01
C ALA A 47 9.95 9.16 -8.38
N VAL A 48 9.48 10.16 -7.65
CA VAL A 48 8.25 10.11 -6.85
C VAL A 48 7.11 10.83 -7.59
N LEU A 49 5.92 10.23 -7.65
CA LEU A 49 4.71 10.88 -8.18
C LEU A 49 4.42 12.18 -7.40
N GLY A 50 4.19 13.29 -8.11
CA GLY A 50 3.97 14.62 -7.51
C GLY A 50 5.25 15.46 -7.33
N ASP A 51 6.40 14.83 -7.12
CA ASP A 51 7.67 15.51 -6.86
C ASP A 51 8.31 16.14 -8.11
N SER A 52 9.55 16.62 -7.98
CA SER A 52 10.40 17.07 -9.09
C SER A 52 11.53 16.08 -9.40
N LEU A 53 11.91 16.03 -10.67
CA LEU A 53 13.06 15.28 -11.18
C LEU A 53 14.14 16.28 -11.63
N THR A 54 15.40 15.99 -11.28
CA THR A 54 16.56 16.72 -11.80
C THR A 54 17.51 15.75 -12.48
N LEU A 55 17.68 15.90 -13.80
CA LEU A 55 18.61 15.10 -14.60
C LEU A 55 19.80 15.96 -15.06
N PRO A 56 20.98 15.82 -14.46
CA PRO A 56 22.18 16.52 -14.92
C PRO A 56 22.58 16.04 -16.31
N CYS A 57 22.91 16.96 -17.22
CA CYS A 57 23.52 16.64 -18.51
C CYS A 57 24.83 17.40 -18.64
N LEU A 58 25.94 16.66 -18.51
CA LEU A 58 27.29 17.20 -18.50
C LEU A 58 27.95 16.98 -19.86
N VAL A 59 28.47 18.06 -20.44
CA VAL A 59 29.16 18.05 -21.73
C VAL A 59 30.65 18.16 -21.51
N SER A 60 31.42 17.32 -22.20
CA SER A 60 32.88 17.42 -22.24
C SER A 60 33.39 17.38 -23.69
N LEU A 61 34.51 18.07 -23.92
CA LEU A 61 35.20 18.13 -25.20
C LEU A 61 36.55 17.44 -25.04
N ALA A 62 36.85 16.48 -25.92
CA ALA A 62 38.08 15.67 -25.83
C ALA A 62 39.37 16.50 -25.98
N HIS A 63 39.28 17.70 -26.57
CA HIS A 63 40.41 18.61 -26.76
C HIS A 63 40.03 20.05 -26.35
N PRO A 64 40.92 20.79 -25.66
CA PRO A 64 40.71 22.23 -25.46
C PRO A 64 40.72 22.96 -26.82
N PRO A 65 39.92 24.02 -26.99
CA PRO A 65 39.86 24.75 -28.26
C PRO A 65 41.26 25.26 -28.65
N PRO A 66 41.68 25.14 -29.92
CA PRO A 66 43.01 25.55 -30.34
C PRO A 66 43.23 27.04 -30.05
N SER A 67 44.36 27.34 -29.40
CA SER A 67 44.80 28.70 -29.11
C SER A 67 44.77 29.57 -30.37
N PRO A 68 44.43 30.87 -30.30
CA PRO A 68 44.15 31.69 -31.48
C PRO A 68 45.40 31.92 -32.35
N SER A 69 45.63 31.00 -33.29
CA SER A 69 46.59 31.20 -34.37
C SER A 69 46.04 32.22 -35.36
N THR A 70 46.81 33.27 -35.61
CA THR A 70 46.49 34.33 -36.57
C THR A 70 46.18 33.78 -37.97
N ASN A 71 45.16 34.36 -38.61
CA ASN A 71 44.79 34.20 -40.02
C ASN A 71 44.17 32.85 -40.44
N GLY A 72 42.95 32.59 -39.96
CA GLY A 72 42.03 31.61 -40.54
C GLY A 72 40.59 32.03 -40.25
N ARG A 73 39.65 31.83 -41.19
CA ARG A 73 38.24 32.20 -40.99
C ARG A 73 37.71 31.55 -39.71
N HIS A 74 37.13 32.37 -38.82
CA HIS A 74 36.50 31.86 -37.61
C HIS A 74 35.44 30.81 -37.97
N ALA A 75 35.73 29.55 -37.66
CA ALA A 75 34.66 28.66 -37.24
C ALA A 75 34.10 29.29 -35.97
N VAL A 76 32.97 29.99 -36.11
CA VAL A 76 32.22 30.50 -34.96
C VAL A 76 32.01 29.30 -34.05
N LEU A 77 32.47 29.38 -32.80
CA LEU A 77 32.09 28.42 -31.75
C LEU A 77 30.57 28.49 -31.63
N SER A 78 29.90 27.64 -32.39
CA SER A 78 28.45 27.65 -32.49
C SER A 78 27.93 27.25 -31.13
N LEU A 79 27.16 28.16 -30.50
CA LEU A 79 26.51 27.91 -29.23
C LEU A 79 25.77 26.57 -29.33
N PRO A 80 26.02 25.63 -28.39
CA PRO A 80 25.48 24.29 -28.48
C PRO A 80 23.95 24.36 -28.54
N ARG A 81 23.37 23.50 -29.36
CA ARG A 81 21.94 23.22 -29.31
C ARG A 81 21.77 21.99 -28.42
N VAL A 82 21.02 22.13 -27.34
CA VAL A 82 20.56 20.99 -26.53
C VAL A 82 19.09 20.71 -26.86
N LYS A 83 18.73 19.43 -26.92
CA LYS A 83 17.37 18.92 -26.97
C LYS A 83 17.22 17.89 -25.86
N TRP A 84 16.25 18.09 -24.99
CA TRP A 84 15.77 17.05 -24.09
C TRP A 84 14.52 16.40 -24.69
N SER A 85 14.46 15.07 -24.63
CA SER A 85 13.31 14.31 -25.11
C SER A 85 13.09 13.07 -24.27
N VAL A 86 11.85 12.58 -24.22
CA VAL A 86 11.51 11.27 -23.66
C VAL A 86 11.20 10.28 -24.78
N LEU A 87 11.67 9.05 -24.62
CA LEU A 87 11.49 7.94 -25.55
C LEU A 87 10.59 6.90 -24.90
N ASN A 88 9.35 6.81 -25.37
CA ASN A 88 8.34 5.89 -24.85
C ASN A 88 7.79 5.03 -25.99
N HIS A 89 7.89 3.70 -25.84
CA HIS A 89 7.38 2.72 -26.81
C HIS A 89 7.85 2.98 -28.27
N GLY A 90 9.11 3.41 -28.44
CA GLY A 90 9.68 3.73 -29.75
C GLY A 90 9.28 5.10 -30.32
N ARG A 91 8.48 5.89 -29.60
CA ARG A 91 8.15 7.28 -29.96
C ARG A 91 8.98 8.27 -29.14
N GLU A 92 9.69 9.15 -29.83
CA GLU A 92 10.36 10.30 -29.22
C GLU A 92 9.38 11.47 -29.07
N THR A 93 9.40 12.14 -27.90
CA THR A 93 8.64 13.36 -27.63
C THR A 93 9.60 14.43 -27.10
N GLU A 94 9.68 15.57 -27.80
CA GLU A 94 10.50 16.72 -27.38
C GLU A 94 9.95 17.32 -26.09
N ILE A 95 10.80 17.44 -25.07
CA ILE A 95 10.48 18.11 -23.79
C ILE A 95 10.79 19.60 -23.94
N LEU A 96 12.04 19.91 -24.30
CA LEU A 96 12.51 21.26 -24.57
C LEU A 96 13.72 21.27 -25.50
N VAL A 97 13.97 22.41 -26.13
CA VAL A 97 15.17 22.70 -26.92
C VAL A 97 15.73 24.05 -26.48
N ALA A 98 17.02 24.12 -26.22
CA ALA A 98 17.72 25.37 -25.94
C ALA A 98 18.90 25.61 -26.87
N ARG A 99 19.13 26.88 -27.20
CA ARG A 99 20.28 27.34 -28.01
C ARG A 99 20.56 28.81 -27.74
N GLY A 100 21.73 29.11 -27.20
CA GLY A 100 22.08 30.47 -26.79
C GLY A 100 21.18 30.95 -25.66
N ASP A 101 20.60 32.14 -25.77
CA ASP A 101 19.69 32.75 -24.78
C ASP A 101 18.25 32.19 -24.81
N ARG A 102 17.93 31.31 -25.77
CA ARG A 102 16.55 30.86 -26.02
C ARG A 102 16.35 29.43 -25.54
N VAL A 103 15.33 29.24 -24.70
CA VAL A 103 14.76 27.94 -24.33
C VAL A 103 13.33 27.89 -24.88
N ARG A 104 12.97 26.79 -25.57
CA ARG A 104 11.60 26.49 -26.01
C ARG A 104 11.16 25.20 -25.34
N VAL A 105 10.15 25.28 -24.48
CA VAL A 105 9.51 24.12 -23.86
C VAL A 105 8.31 23.70 -24.72
N SER A 106 8.10 22.39 -24.88
CA SER A 106 6.94 21.83 -25.59
C SER A 106 5.65 21.97 -24.76
N GLU A 107 4.50 22.14 -25.42
CA GLU A 107 3.22 22.40 -24.73
C GLU A 107 2.85 21.34 -23.67
N ALA A 108 3.20 20.06 -23.89
CA ALA A 108 2.92 18.98 -22.93
C ALA A 108 3.72 19.08 -21.61
N TYR A 109 4.83 19.83 -21.62
CA TYR A 109 5.78 20.02 -20.52
C TYR A 109 5.88 21.48 -20.07
N LYS A 110 5.05 22.35 -20.65
CA LYS A 110 4.95 23.75 -20.31
C LYS A 110 4.60 23.92 -18.83
N ASP A 111 5.19 24.94 -18.22
CA ASP A 111 5.07 25.27 -16.79
C ASP A 111 5.50 24.12 -15.84
N ARG A 112 6.22 23.12 -16.35
CA ARG A 112 6.79 21.98 -15.59
C ARG A 112 8.26 21.71 -15.88
N ALA A 113 8.68 21.83 -17.14
CA ALA A 113 10.06 21.58 -17.55
C ALA A 113 10.86 22.87 -17.69
N SER A 114 12.07 22.89 -17.15
CA SER A 114 13.02 24.01 -17.25
C SER A 114 14.47 23.51 -17.30
N LEU A 115 15.41 24.44 -17.56
CA LEU A 115 16.84 24.19 -17.40
C LEU A 115 17.35 25.07 -16.26
N LEU A 116 17.67 24.45 -15.12
CA LEU A 116 17.70 25.11 -13.80
C LEU A 116 18.60 26.35 -13.74
N ASN A 117 19.86 26.22 -14.20
CA ASN A 117 20.85 27.30 -14.15
C ASN A 117 21.20 27.89 -15.52
N TYR A 118 20.52 27.50 -16.59
CA TYR A 118 20.93 27.78 -17.98
C TYR A 118 21.02 29.28 -18.31
N ALA A 119 20.22 30.12 -17.66
CA ALA A 119 20.27 31.57 -17.79
C ALA A 119 21.58 32.19 -17.24
N TYR A 120 22.23 31.54 -16.28
CA TYR A 120 23.49 31.97 -15.66
C TYR A 120 24.71 31.21 -16.20
N SER A 121 24.53 29.93 -16.54
CA SER A 121 25.53 29.04 -17.12
C SER A 121 24.94 28.28 -18.30
N PRO A 122 25.12 28.75 -19.55
CA PRO A 122 24.68 28.04 -20.76
C PRO A 122 25.38 26.69 -21.02
N ALA A 123 26.31 26.29 -20.14
CA ALA A 123 26.92 24.96 -20.11
C ALA A 123 26.22 24.01 -19.13
N ASP A 124 25.37 24.51 -18.23
CA ASP A 124 24.51 23.68 -17.38
C ASP A 124 23.24 23.31 -18.15
N LEU A 125 23.22 22.08 -18.66
CA LEU A 125 22.12 21.54 -19.45
C LEU A 125 21.17 20.67 -18.61
N THR A 126 21.24 20.78 -17.28
CA THR A 126 20.43 20.01 -16.32
C THR A 126 18.93 20.26 -16.54
N LEU A 127 18.19 19.21 -16.89
CA LEU A 127 16.74 19.25 -16.95
C LEU A 127 16.18 19.21 -15.54
N HIS A 128 15.28 20.15 -15.25
CA HIS A 128 14.40 20.10 -14.10
C HIS A 128 12.97 19.89 -14.59
N LEU A 129 12.24 18.91 -14.01
CA LEU A 129 10.86 18.57 -14.37
C LEU A 129 10.02 18.43 -13.10
N GLU A 130 9.10 19.36 -12.89
CA GLU A 130 8.23 19.43 -11.72
C GLU A 130 6.91 18.65 -11.89
N ASN A 131 6.21 18.39 -10.78
CA ASN A 131 4.88 17.79 -10.73
C ASN A 131 4.79 16.46 -11.50
N LEU A 132 5.72 15.54 -11.22
CA LEU A 132 5.89 14.27 -11.93
C LEU A 132 4.62 13.43 -11.99
N ARG A 133 4.31 12.91 -13.18
CA ARG A 133 3.11 12.11 -13.48
C ARG A 133 3.49 10.68 -13.82
N LYS A 134 2.56 9.73 -13.72
CA LYS A 134 2.84 8.31 -14.04
C LYS A 134 3.34 8.12 -15.48
N ASN A 135 2.82 8.92 -16.41
CA ASN A 135 3.20 8.90 -17.83
C ASN A 135 4.54 9.58 -18.16
N ASP A 136 5.20 10.22 -17.19
CA ASP A 136 6.58 10.71 -17.33
C ASP A 136 7.61 9.58 -17.16
N THR A 137 7.22 8.36 -16.77
CA THR A 137 8.11 7.18 -16.83
C THR A 137 8.60 6.97 -18.27
N GLY A 138 9.90 6.79 -18.47
CA GLY A 138 10.49 6.64 -19.80
C GLY A 138 12.02 6.77 -19.85
N PHE A 139 12.56 6.74 -21.06
CA PHE A 139 14.00 6.96 -21.30
C PHE A 139 14.23 8.41 -21.74
N TYR A 140 14.89 9.20 -20.89
CA TYR A 140 15.19 10.61 -21.11
C TYR A 140 16.53 10.76 -21.82
N ARG A 141 16.52 11.35 -23.00
CA ARG A 141 17.71 11.63 -23.82
C ARG A 141 18.10 13.10 -23.71
N CYS A 142 19.35 13.37 -23.34
CA CYS A 142 19.98 14.67 -23.58
C CYS A 142 20.78 14.61 -24.89
N GLU A 143 20.28 15.24 -25.96
CA GLU A 143 20.96 15.36 -27.25
C GLU A 143 21.65 16.73 -27.33
N VAL A 144 22.96 16.75 -27.56
CA VAL A 144 23.77 17.97 -27.69
C VAL A 144 24.46 18.01 -29.04
N GLN A 145 24.28 19.12 -29.75
CA GLN A 145 24.89 19.36 -31.06
C GLN A 145 25.78 20.61 -31.01
N GLN A 146 27.06 20.47 -31.38
CA GLN A 146 28.02 21.56 -31.45
C GLN A 146 28.78 21.55 -32.79
N GLY A 147 28.38 22.44 -33.70
CA GLY A 147 28.98 22.55 -35.03
C GLY A 147 28.54 21.39 -35.93
N LEU A 148 29.47 20.48 -36.22
CA LEU A 148 29.22 19.23 -36.94
C LEU A 148 29.21 18.02 -36.00
N GLU A 149 29.63 18.18 -34.74
CA GLU A 149 29.66 17.11 -33.74
C GLU A 149 28.29 16.99 -33.05
N ASP A 150 27.85 15.75 -32.83
CA ASP A 150 26.67 15.40 -32.05
C ASP A 150 26.94 14.23 -31.09
N ALA A 151 26.36 14.34 -29.90
CA ALA A 151 26.43 13.32 -28.87
C ALA A 151 25.14 13.34 -28.03
N ASP A 152 24.74 12.17 -27.56
CA ASP A 152 23.61 12.01 -26.67
C ASP A 152 23.91 10.96 -25.58
N GLU A 153 23.18 11.08 -24.47
CA GLU A 153 23.18 10.12 -23.38
C GLU A 153 21.74 9.91 -22.89
N VAL A 154 21.44 8.74 -22.32
CA VAL A 154 20.09 8.33 -21.95
C VAL A 154 19.99 7.86 -20.50
N ALA A 155 19.12 8.51 -19.71
CA ALA A 155 18.74 8.05 -18.38
C ALA A 155 17.36 7.38 -18.40
N HIS A 156 17.23 6.19 -17.81
CA HIS A 156 15.94 5.55 -17.58
C HIS A 156 15.32 6.08 -16.30
N VAL A 157 14.14 6.69 -16.39
CA VAL A 157 13.37 7.22 -15.25
C VAL A 157 12.14 6.36 -15.03
N LYS A 158 11.93 5.89 -13.80
CA LYS A 158 10.71 5.22 -13.38
C LYS A 158 10.02 6.03 -12.29
N VAL A 159 8.86 6.60 -12.61
CA VAL A 159 8.01 7.28 -11.63
C VAL A 159 7.29 6.20 -10.81
N LYS A 160 7.51 6.26 -9.50
CA LYS A 160 6.95 5.37 -8.48
C LYS A 160 5.86 6.11 -7.71
N GLY A 161 5.01 5.31 -7.09
CA GLY A 161 3.89 5.78 -6.29
C GLY A 161 2.53 5.74 -6.97
N VAL A 162 1.51 5.61 -6.14
CA VAL A 162 0.10 5.60 -6.53
C VAL A 162 -0.73 6.23 -5.41
N VAL A 163 -1.64 7.14 -5.80
CA VAL A 163 -2.71 7.66 -4.93
C VAL A 163 -3.95 6.79 -5.12
N PHE A 164 -4.64 6.49 -4.02
CA PHE A 164 -5.91 5.77 -4.04
C PHE A 164 -6.85 6.28 -2.95
N HIS A 165 -8.15 6.21 -3.23
CA HIS A 165 -9.21 6.50 -2.27
C HIS A 165 -9.41 5.33 -1.31
N TYR A 166 -9.60 5.65 -0.03
CA TYR A 166 -9.90 4.69 1.03
C TYR A 166 -11.07 5.19 1.87
N ARG A 167 -11.97 4.26 2.21
CA ARG A 167 -13.19 4.49 3.00
C ARG A 167 -13.33 3.37 4.01
N ASP A 168 -13.89 3.71 5.16
CA ASP A 168 -14.24 2.76 6.20
C ASP A 168 -15.31 1.72 5.78
N ALA A 169 -15.32 0.56 6.43
CA ALA A 169 -16.31 -0.48 6.16
C ALA A 169 -17.73 -0.12 6.67
N SER A 170 -17.86 0.64 7.77
CA SER A 170 -19.15 0.91 8.42
C SER A 170 -20.04 1.88 7.64
N SER A 171 -19.45 2.97 7.12
CA SER A 171 -20.20 4.12 6.62
C SER A 171 -19.39 4.93 5.59
N ARG A 172 -20.08 5.83 4.88
CA ARG A 172 -19.44 6.81 3.97
C ARG A 172 -19.13 8.06 4.76
N TYR A 173 -17.94 8.61 4.58
CA TYR A 173 -17.46 9.79 5.30
C TYR A 173 -17.43 9.54 6.82
N ALA A 174 -16.49 8.68 7.23
CA ALA A 174 -16.39 8.15 8.59
C ALA A 174 -15.16 8.68 9.36
N PHE A 175 -14.20 9.32 8.69
CA PHE A 175 -12.93 9.71 9.29
C PHE A 175 -12.85 11.21 9.56
N THR A 176 -12.54 11.56 10.81
CA THR A 176 -11.88 12.82 11.15
C THR A 176 -10.48 12.87 10.53
N PHE A 177 -9.83 14.03 10.46
CA PHE A 177 -8.51 14.15 9.84
C PHE A 177 -7.45 13.22 10.50
N GLU A 178 -7.47 13.08 11.83
CA GLU A 178 -6.53 12.24 12.56
C GLU A 178 -6.78 10.75 12.29
N LEU A 179 -8.05 10.30 12.34
CA LEU A 179 -8.44 8.93 11.99
C LEU A 179 -8.15 8.60 10.51
N ALA A 180 -8.30 9.57 9.61
CA ALA A 180 -7.97 9.42 8.20
C ALA A 180 -6.47 9.14 7.98
N ARG A 181 -5.61 9.84 8.73
CA ARG A 181 -4.16 9.65 8.68
C ARG A 181 -3.75 8.29 9.26
N GLU A 182 -4.40 7.84 10.33
CA GLU A 182 -4.18 6.52 10.93
C GLU A 182 -4.68 5.39 10.02
N ALA A 183 -5.87 5.52 9.45
CA ALA A 183 -6.43 4.57 8.48
C ALA A 183 -5.54 4.32 7.25
N CYS A 184 -4.82 5.33 6.76
CA CYS A 184 -3.81 5.10 5.73
C CYS A 184 -2.59 4.30 6.23
N ARG A 185 -2.11 4.56 7.45
CA ARG A 185 -0.96 3.87 8.05
C ARG A 185 -1.26 2.40 8.32
N ASP A 186 -2.44 2.09 8.85
CA ASP A 186 -2.86 0.73 9.18
C ASP A 186 -2.91 -0.18 7.94
N ILE A 187 -3.18 0.39 6.76
CA ILE A 187 -3.14 -0.33 5.48
C ILE A 187 -1.78 -0.26 4.77
N GLY A 188 -0.74 0.30 5.39
CA GLY A 188 0.62 0.38 4.85
C GLY A 188 0.87 1.53 3.87
N ALA A 189 0.19 2.66 4.04
CA ALA A 189 0.29 3.87 3.22
C ALA A 189 0.43 5.14 4.09
N ASP A 190 0.72 6.27 3.45
CA ASP A 190 0.62 7.61 4.06
C ASP A 190 -0.61 8.34 3.52
N ILE A 191 -1.05 9.42 4.20
CA ILE A 191 -2.05 10.32 3.62
C ILE A 191 -1.45 11.09 2.45
N ALA A 192 -2.17 11.15 1.32
CA ALA A 192 -1.66 11.74 0.08
C ALA A 192 -1.52 13.27 0.17
N THR A 193 -0.53 13.82 -0.52
CA THR A 193 -0.39 15.28 -0.66
C THR A 193 -1.27 15.84 -1.79
N PRO A 194 -1.59 17.15 -1.79
CA PRO A 194 -2.25 17.82 -2.91
C PRO A 194 -1.55 17.63 -4.26
N GLU A 195 -0.23 17.65 -4.28
CA GLU A 195 0.61 17.51 -5.48
C GLU A 195 0.52 16.08 -6.02
N GLN A 196 0.53 15.08 -5.12
CA GLN A 196 0.33 13.68 -5.48
C GLN A 196 -1.07 13.44 -6.06
N LEU A 197 -2.13 14.00 -5.46
CA LEU A 197 -3.49 13.88 -6.00
C LEU A 197 -3.63 14.58 -7.36
N LEU A 198 -3.01 15.76 -7.53
CA LEU A 198 -3.00 16.49 -8.80
C LEU A 198 -2.21 15.74 -9.90
N ALA A 199 -1.09 15.11 -9.55
CA ALA A 199 -0.32 14.25 -10.45
C ALA A 199 -1.08 12.98 -10.83
N ALA A 200 -1.82 12.37 -9.90
CA ALA A 200 -2.73 11.26 -10.17
C ALA A 200 -3.86 11.68 -11.11
N TYR A 201 -4.50 12.83 -10.86
CA TYR A 201 -5.49 13.43 -11.78
C TYR A 201 -4.90 13.64 -13.18
N HIS A 202 -3.73 14.25 -13.32
CA HIS A 202 -3.10 14.38 -14.64
C HIS A 202 -2.66 13.04 -15.28
N SER A 203 -2.69 11.95 -14.53
CA SER A 203 -2.48 10.57 -15.01
C SER A 203 -3.79 9.83 -15.33
N GLY A 204 -4.94 10.51 -15.25
CA GLY A 204 -6.27 9.97 -15.57
C GLY A 204 -7.08 9.49 -14.37
N TYR A 205 -6.61 9.68 -13.13
CA TYR A 205 -7.34 9.26 -11.94
C TYR A 205 -8.61 10.10 -11.72
N GLU A 206 -9.68 9.43 -11.29
CA GLU A 206 -10.98 10.02 -10.99
C GLU A 206 -11.61 9.33 -9.78
N GLN A 207 -12.23 10.11 -8.90
CA GLN A 207 -13.12 9.63 -7.85
C GLN A 207 -14.13 10.71 -7.46
N CYS A 208 -15.40 10.35 -7.31
CA CYS A 208 -16.49 11.28 -6.94
C CYS A 208 -16.86 11.16 -5.46
N ASP A 209 -15.84 11.14 -4.62
CA ASP A 209 -15.97 11.07 -3.17
C ASP A 209 -14.91 11.97 -2.55
N ALA A 210 -15.36 12.87 -1.67
CA ALA A 210 -14.50 13.84 -1.01
C ALA A 210 -13.66 13.15 0.07
N GLY A 211 -12.37 13.47 0.12
CA GLY A 211 -11.47 12.88 1.11
C GLY A 211 -10.34 13.80 1.53
N TRP A 212 -9.84 13.55 2.75
CA TRP A 212 -8.73 14.27 3.36
C TRP A 212 -7.41 14.11 2.60
N LEU A 213 -6.58 15.16 2.67
CA LEU A 213 -5.20 15.25 2.22
C LEU A 213 -4.28 15.79 3.31
N SER A 214 -2.97 15.64 3.13
CA SER A 214 -1.93 15.97 4.13
C SER A 214 -1.88 17.44 4.58
N ASP A 215 -2.52 18.38 3.85
CA ASP A 215 -2.61 19.81 4.17
C ASP A 215 -3.89 20.20 4.94
N HIS A 216 -4.61 19.19 5.44
CA HIS A 216 -5.97 19.25 5.99
C HIS A 216 -7.00 19.84 5.01
N SER A 217 -6.73 19.78 3.69
CA SER A 217 -7.77 20.09 2.72
C SER A 217 -8.56 18.85 2.33
N VAL A 218 -9.82 19.05 1.94
CA VAL A 218 -10.68 18.00 1.40
C VAL A 218 -10.90 18.24 -0.08
N ARG A 219 -10.55 17.23 -0.90
CA ARG A 219 -10.53 17.34 -2.36
C ARG A 219 -11.06 16.07 -3.03
N TYR A 220 -11.36 16.15 -4.33
CA TYR A 220 -11.62 14.96 -5.16
C TYR A 220 -11.41 15.23 -6.67
N PRO A 221 -10.79 14.30 -7.42
CA PRO A 221 -10.46 14.50 -8.84
C PRO A 221 -11.58 14.06 -9.77
N ILE A 222 -11.99 14.91 -10.73
CA ILE A 222 -13.00 14.60 -11.76
C ILE A 222 -12.47 14.89 -13.16
N GLN A 223 -12.37 13.84 -13.99
CA GLN A 223 -12.01 13.92 -15.41
C GLN A 223 -13.23 14.26 -16.27
N GLN A 224 -14.36 13.64 -15.96
CA GLN A 224 -15.62 13.76 -16.70
C GLN A 224 -16.72 14.29 -15.78
N PRO A 225 -16.96 15.62 -15.78
CA PRO A 225 -18.02 16.26 -15.00
C PRO A 225 -19.38 15.62 -15.24
N ARG A 226 -20.11 15.38 -14.15
CA ARG A 226 -21.40 14.70 -14.14
C ARG A 226 -22.23 15.12 -12.93
N GLU A 227 -23.54 14.90 -13.02
CA GLU A 227 -24.48 15.15 -11.93
C GLU A 227 -24.03 14.48 -10.63
N GLY A 228 -24.10 15.21 -9.52
CA GLY A 228 -23.60 14.77 -8.20
C GLY A 228 -22.10 14.96 -7.96
N CYS A 229 -21.31 15.30 -8.99
CA CYS A 229 -19.83 15.38 -8.92
C CYS A 229 -19.25 16.77 -9.26
N PHE A 230 -20.10 17.81 -9.28
CA PHE A 230 -19.74 19.14 -9.75
C PHE A 230 -18.77 19.89 -8.82
N GLY A 231 -19.11 19.98 -7.52
CA GLY A 231 -18.30 20.67 -6.51
C GLY A 231 -18.15 22.16 -6.80
N ASP A 232 -16.94 22.69 -6.58
CA ASP A 232 -16.54 24.08 -6.84
C ASP A 232 -16.22 24.38 -8.32
N MET A 233 -16.21 23.36 -9.18
CA MET A 233 -15.79 23.48 -10.58
C MET A 233 -16.91 23.25 -11.61
N ASP A 234 -18.17 23.11 -11.17
CA ASP A 234 -19.34 22.92 -12.03
C ASP A 234 -19.08 21.87 -13.15
N GLU A 235 -19.35 22.24 -14.41
CA GLU A 235 -19.20 21.43 -15.62
C GLU A 235 -17.74 21.32 -16.12
N PHE A 236 -16.73 21.77 -15.36
CA PHE A 236 -15.32 21.76 -15.77
C PHE A 236 -14.51 20.61 -15.12
N PRO A 237 -13.65 19.89 -15.88
CA PRO A 237 -12.72 18.91 -15.30
C PRO A 237 -11.71 19.55 -14.36
N GLY A 238 -11.31 18.82 -13.32
CA GLY A 238 -10.31 19.28 -12.34
C GLY A 238 -10.42 18.61 -10.98
N VAL A 239 -9.47 18.92 -10.10
CA VAL A 239 -9.48 18.51 -8.69
C VAL A 239 -10.31 19.51 -7.90
N ARG A 240 -11.52 19.09 -7.50
CA ARG A 240 -12.42 19.88 -6.64
C ARG A 240 -11.77 20.11 -5.29
N ASN A 241 -12.03 21.28 -4.68
CA ASN A 241 -11.40 21.69 -3.43
C ASN A 241 -12.39 22.38 -2.50
N TYR A 242 -12.64 21.79 -1.33
CA TYR A 242 -13.47 22.39 -0.29
C TYR A 242 -12.67 23.30 0.68
N GLY A 243 -11.37 23.43 0.46
CA GLY A 243 -10.47 24.22 1.29
C GLY A 243 -9.95 23.45 2.51
N HIS A 244 -9.31 24.17 3.42
CA HIS A 244 -8.90 23.67 4.73
C HIS A 244 -10.13 23.69 5.64
N LEU A 245 -10.47 22.55 6.23
CA LEU A 245 -11.68 22.35 7.03
C LEU A 245 -11.31 22.04 8.49
N GLU A 246 -12.30 22.10 9.39
CA GLU A 246 -12.06 21.78 10.80
C GLU A 246 -11.76 20.26 10.95
N PRO A 247 -10.74 19.85 11.74
CA PRO A 247 -10.27 18.45 11.78
C PRO A 247 -11.28 17.41 12.25
N ASP A 248 -12.37 17.83 12.91
CA ASP A 248 -13.47 16.99 13.40
C ASP A 248 -14.59 16.75 12.38
N GLU A 249 -14.56 17.42 11.22
CA GLU A 249 -15.46 17.05 10.11
C GLU A 249 -15.17 15.63 9.60
N LEU A 250 -16.18 14.97 9.04
CA LEU A 250 -16.08 13.58 8.60
C LEU A 250 -16.03 13.47 7.09
N TYR A 251 -15.00 12.81 6.56
CA TYR A 251 -14.81 12.52 5.14
C TYR A 251 -14.19 11.13 4.94
N ASP A 252 -13.97 10.74 3.68
CA ASP A 252 -13.09 9.61 3.35
C ASP A 252 -11.62 10.10 3.34
N VAL A 253 -10.67 9.31 2.84
CA VAL A 253 -9.27 9.73 2.71
C VAL A 253 -8.64 9.32 1.39
N TYR A 254 -7.69 10.11 0.88
CA TYR A 254 -6.78 9.67 -0.17
C TYR A 254 -5.46 9.25 0.45
N CYS A 255 -5.11 7.97 0.27
CA CYS A 255 -3.83 7.43 0.70
C CYS A 255 -2.84 7.33 -0.47
N TYR A 256 -1.56 7.31 -0.14
CA TYR A 256 -0.44 7.21 -1.07
C TYR A 256 0.53 6.13 -0.63
N VAL A 257 1.01 5.34 -1.57
CA VAL A 257 2.09 4.36 -1.35
C VAL A 257 3.10 4.47 -2.47
N GLN A 258 4.37 4.71 -2.13
CA GLN A 258 5.45 4.92 -3.11
C GLN A 258 5.89 3.62 -3.78
N ASN A 259 6.23 2.62 -2.96
CA ASN A 259 6.79 1.34 -3.38
C ASN A 259 6.60 0.28 -2.28
N ILE A 260 6.87 -0.99 -2.59
CA ILE A 260 6.93 -2.09 -1.63
C ILE A 260 8.29 -2.79 -1.68
N GLU A 261 8.75 -3.30 -0.54
CA GLU A 261 9.97 -4.11 -0.39
C GLU A 261 9.61 -5.61 -0.28
N GLY A 262 9.09 -6.13 -1.39
CA GLY A 262 8.63 -7.51 -1.49
C GLY A 262 7.65 -7.73 -2.64
N GLU A 263 7.05 -8.91 -2.65
CA GLU A 263 6.17 -9.41 -3.70
C GLU A 263 4.75 -9.65 -3.18
N VAL A 264 3.75 -9.08 -3.86
CA VAL A 264 2.34 -9.50 -3.69
C VAL A 264 2.03 -10.60 -4.70
N PHE A 265 1.62 -11.78 -4.22
CA PHE A 265 1.22 -12.91 -5.05
C PHE A 265 -0.22 -13.35 -4.76
N HIS A 266 -0.85 -13.98 -5.76
CA HIS A 266 -2.22 -14.50 -5.67
C HIS A 266 -2.23 -15.97 -5.22
N GLY A 267 -3.17 -16.31 -4.35
CA GLY A 267 -3.48 -17.67 -3.92
C GLY A 267 -4.95 -18.03 -4.19
N SER A 268 -5.21 -19.28 -4.57
CA SER A 268 -6.57 -19.77 -4.83
C SER A 268 -6.72 -21.25 -4.48
N ALA A 269 -7.97 -21.69 -4.28
CA ALA A 269 -8.36 -23.07 -4.04
C ALA A 269 -9.73 -23.37 -4.67
N PRO A 270 -10.09 -24.64 -4.94
CA PRO A 270 -11.37 -24.98 -5.59
C PRO A 270 -12.63 -24.51 -4.85
N LEU A 271 -12.58 -24.51 -3.51
CA LEU A 271 -13.65 -23.97 -2.64
C LEU A 271 -13.39 -22.53 -2.18
N ARG A 272 -12.31 -21.91 -2.67
CA ARG A 272 -11.78 -20.63 -2.18
C ARG A 272 -11.55 -20.63 -0.65
N PHE A 273 -11.31 -19.46 -0.07
CA PHE A 273 -10.99 -19.29 1.33
C PHE A 273 -12.00 -18.38 2.04
N THR A 274 -12.36 -18.71 3.28
CA THR A 274 -12.80 -17.72 4.27
C THR A 274 -11.63 -16.80 4.65
N PHE A 275 -11.89 -15.68 5.34
CA PHE A 275 -10.83 -14.76 5.77
C PHE A 275 -9.75 -15.47 6.62
N TRP A 276 -10.17 -16.33 7.55
CA TRP A 276 -9.26 -17.10 8.40
C TRP A 276 -8.50 -18.19 7.63
N GLU A 277 -9.16 -18.89 6.70
CA GLU A 277 -8.51 -19.84 5.78
C GLU A 277 -7.47 -19.14 4.88
N ALA A 278 -7.76 -17.91 4.46
CA ALA A 278 -6.87 -17.08 3.63
C ALA A 278 -5.63 -16.63 4.41
N LYS A 279 -5.80 -16.18 5.66
CA LYS A 279 -4.69 -15.85 6.56
C LYS A 279 -3.79 -17.08 6.79
N ALA A 280 -4.38 -18.23 7.10
CA ALA A 280 -3.65 -19.49 7.26
C ALA A 280 -2.94 -19.94 5.96
N TYR A 281 -3.54 -19.71 4.79
CA TYR A 281 -2.91 -19.98 3.49
C TYR A 281 -1.64 -19.14 3.30
N CYS A 282 -1.66 -17.83 3.56
CA CYS A 282 -0.48 -16.99 3.41
C CYS A 282 0.64 -17.43 4.38
N LEU A 283 0.31 -17.63 5.67
CA LEU A 283 1.28 -18.06 6.69
C LEU A 283 1.97 -19.37 6.30
N LYS A 284 1.21 -20.33 5.75
CA LYS A 284 1.76 -21.60 5.24
C LYS A 284 2.77 -21.43 4.08
N HIS A 285 2.75 -20.31 3.38
CA HIS A 285 3.66 -19.98 2.27
C HIS A 285 4.76 -18.97 2.68
N ALA A 286 5.03 -18.82 3.99
CA ALA A 286 5.98 -17.85 4.54
C ALA A 286 5.69 -16.41 4.06
N ALA A 287 4.42 -16.04 4.17
CA ALA A 287 3.86 -14.76 3.73
C ALA A 287 2.73 -14.33 4.68
N GLU A 288 2.32 -13.08 4.58
CA GLU A 288 1.19 -12.53 5.32
C GLU A 288 0.05 -12.17 4.36
N LEU A 289 -1.13 -11.81 4.86
CA LEU A 289 -2.15 -11.20 4.01
C LEU A 289 -1.59 -9.86 3.48
N ALA A 290 -1.70 -9.62 2.18
CA ALA A 290 -1.28 -8.36 1.62
C ALA A 290 -2.14 -7.21 2.18
N THR A 291 -1.51 -6.08 2.50
CA THR A 291 -2.25 -4.86 2.85
C THR A 291 -2.88 -4.23 1.61
N THR A 292 -3.85 -3.34 1.81
CA THR A 292 -4.45 -2.59 0.69
C THR A 292 -3.42 -1.75 -0.05
N ALA A 293 -2.50 -1.07 0.65
CA ALA A 293 -1.43 -0.32 -0.02
C ALA A 293 -0.50 -1.22 -0.82
N GLN A 294 -0.14 -2.39 -0.30
CA GLN A 294 0.72 -3.35 -1.02
C GLN A 294 0.06 -3.82 -2.32
N LEU A 295 -1.26 -4.10 -2.32
CA LEU A 295 -1.99 -4.45 -3.54
C LEU A 295 -2.01 -3.30 -4.56
N TYR A 296 -2.20 -2.05 -4.11
CA TYR A 296 -2.14 -0.87 -4.99
C TYR A 296 -0.74 -0.64 -5.58
N ALA A 297 0.32 -0.82 -4.79
CA ALA A 297 1.71 -0.74 -5.27
C ALA A 297 2.02 -1.84 -6.31
N ALA A 298 1.65 -3.09 -6.03
CA ALA A 298 1.83 -4.20 -6.95
C ALA A 298 1.01 -4.01 -8.25
N TRP A 299 -0.22 -3.51 -8.16
CA TRP A 299 -1.02 -3.10 -9.33
C TRP A 299 -0.33 -2.02 -10.16
N ASN A 300 0.25 -1.01 -9.48
CA ASN A 300 0.97 0.08 -10.13
C ASN A 300 2.20 -0.40 -10.91
N ASP A 301 2.88 -1.44 -10.41
CA ASP A 301 4.01 -2.13 -11.06
C ASP A 301 3.58 -3.21 -12.08
N GLY A 302 2.29 -3.54 -12.21
CA GLY A 302 1.76 -4.37 -13.30
C GLY A 302 0.91 -5.58 -12.90
N LEU A 303 0.67 -5.84 -11.61
CA LEU A 303 -0.15 -6.97 -11.15
C LEU A 303 -1.59 -6.86 -11.70
N ASN A 304 -2.01 -7.86 -12.47
CA ASN A 304 -3.24 -7.86 -13.25
C ASN A 304 -3.96 -9.21 -13.10
N HIS A 305 -4.82 -9.34 -12.08
CA HIS A 305 -5.48 -10.59 -11.73
C HIS A 305 -6.99 -10.43 -11.52
N CYS A 306 -7.78 -11.25 -12.22
CA CYS A 306 -9.23 -11.12 -12.31
C CYS A 306 -9.99 -12.01 -11.30
N SER A 307 -9.58 -12.01 -10.04
CA SER A 307 -10.26 -12.76 -8.98
C SER A 307 -10.27 -11.94 -7.69
N PRO A 308 -11.46 -11.67 -7.11
CA PRO A 308 -11.56 -11.01 -5.80
C PRO A 308 -10.95 -11.90 -4.72
N GLY A 309 -10.01 -11.33 -3.96
CA GLY A 309 -9.34 -12.02 -2.86
C GLY A 309 -9.18 -11.17 -1.62
N TRP A 310 -9.07 -11.83 -0.47
CA TRP A 310 -8.89 -11.23 0.84
C TRP A 310 -7.57 -10.45 0.97
N LEU A 311 -7.64 -9.36 1.74
CA LEU A 311 -6.53 -8.51 2.19
C LEU A 311 -6.53 -8.37 3.72
N ALA A 312 -5.45 -7.84 4.28
CA ALA A 312 -5.24 -7.72 5.73
C ALA A 312 -6.31 -6.88 6.45
N ASP A 313 -6.89 -5.88 5.78
CA ASP A 313 -7.95 -4.98 6.30
C ASP A 313 -9.36 -5.64 6.30
N GLY A 314 -9.46 -6.94 6.02
CA GLY A 314 -10.74 -7.63 5.87
C GLY A 314 -11.52 -7.24 4.60
N SER A 315 -10.96 -6.40 3.73
CA SER A 315 -11.56 -6.11 2.44
C SER A 315 -11.28 -7.23 1.44
N VAL A 316 -12.09 -7.29 0.39
CA VAL A 316 -11.90 -8.18 -0.75
C VAL A 316 -11.69 -7.34 -1.99
N ARG A 317 -10.52 -7.44 -2.62
CA ARG A 317 -10.14 -6.61 -3.77
C ARG A 317 -9.54 -7.43 -4.92
N TYR A 318 -9.41 -6.81 -6.09
CA TYR A 318 -8.73 -7.41 -7.25
C TYR A 318 -8.10 -6.34 -8.17
N PRO A 319 -6.82 -6.50 -8.60
CA PRO A 319 -6.09 -5.49 -9.37
C PRO A 319 -6.20 -5.71 -10.89
N ILE A 320 -6.52 -4.65 -11.65
CA ILE A 320 -6.73 -4.73 -13.10
C ILE A 320 -5.92 -3.64 -13.82
N VAL A 321 -4.92 -4.06 -14.59
CA VAL A 321 -4.11 -3.17 -15.44
C VAL A 321 -4.66 -3.10 -16.86
N THR A 322 -5.25 -4.20 -17.34
CA THR A 322 -5.85 -4.28 -18.69
C THR A 322 -7.32 -4.67 -18.55
N PRO A 323 -8.26 -3.71 -18.73
CA PRO A 323 -9.69 -3.97 -18.60
C PRO A 323 -10.19 -5.02 -19.59
N ARG A 324 -11.22 -5.78 -19.20
CA ARG A 324 -11.83 -6.85 -20.02
C ARG A 324 -13.34 -6.82 -19.80
N GLU A 325 -14.14 -7.27 -20.77
CA GLU A 325 -15.61 -7.22 -20.69
C GLU A 325 -16.21 -7.83 -19.40
N ARG A 326 -15.56 -8.88 -18.86
CA ARG A 326 -15.97 -9.58 -17.63
C ARG A 326 -15.12 -9.22 -16.42
N CYS A 327 -14.29 -8.18 -16.51
CA CYS A 327 -13.31 -7.83 -15.49
C CYS A 327 -13.07 -6.31 -15.40
N GLY A 328 -13.49 -5.68 -14.31
CA GLY A 328 -13.14 -4.29 -13.99
C GLY A 328 -14.03 -3.21 -14.56
N GLY A 329 -15.17 -3.56 -15.16
CA GLY A 329 -16.19 -2.59 -15.57
C GLY A 329 -15.78 -1.64 -16.70
N GLY A 330 -14.69 -1.93 -17.42
CA GLY A 330 -14.18 -1.12 -18.53
C GLY A 330 -12.93 -0.31 -18.23
N GLU A 331 -12.61 -0.05 -16.95
CA GLU A 331 -11.50 0.86 -16.57
C GLU A 331 -10.43 0.16 -15.68
N PRO A 332 -9.14 0.56 -15.76
CA PRO A 332 -8.10 0.03 -14.89
C PRO A 332 -8.30 0.43 -13.42
N GLY A 333 -7.68 -0.31 -12.50
CA GLY A 333 -7.68 0.00 -11.06
C GLY A 333 -7.69 -1.25 -10.18
N VAL A 334 -7.51 -1.04 -8.87
CA VAL A 334 -7.88 -2.03 -7.85
C VAL A 334 -9.38 -1.87 -7.58
N ARG A 335 -10.14 -2.96 -7.66
CA ARG A 335 -11.59 -2.98 -7.46
C ARG A 335 -11.92 -3.63 -6.12
N THR A 336 -12.66 -2.93 -5.27
CA THR A 336 -13.18 -3.46 -4.00
C THR A 336 -14.55 -4.09 -4.19
N VAL A 337 -14.81 -5.23 -3.53
CA VAL A 337 -16.14 -5.84 -3.42
C VAL A 337 -16.81 -5.32 -2.15
N TYR A 338 -17.94 -4.64 -2.32
CA TYR A 338 -18.79 -4.16 -1.23
C TYR A 338 -20.08 -4.98 -1.14
N ARG A 339 -20.64 -5.09 0.06
CA ARG A 339 -21.96 -5.69 0.31
C ARG A 339 -23.10 -4.80 -0.17
N TYR A 340 -22.94 -3.48 -0.03
CA TYR A 340 -23.98 -2.50 -0.30
C TYR A 340 -23.65 -1.62 -1.52
N SER A 341 -24.68 -1.18 -2.26
CA SER A 341 -24.54 -0.44 -3.51
C SER A 341 -24.00 0.99 -3.36
N ASN A 342 -24.06 1.55 -2.15
CA ASN A 342 -23.42 2.80 -1.75
C ASN A 342 -21.91 2.67 -1.47
N GLN A 343 -21.30 1.53 -1.80
CA GLN A 343 -19.88 1.25 -1.56
C GLN A 343 -19.49 1.30 -0.07
N THR A 344 -20.29 0.65 0.78
CA THR A 344 -19.95 0.35 2.20
C THR A 344 -20.17 -1.14 2.50
N GLY A 345 -19.67 -1.58 3.66
CA GLY A 345 -19.70 -2.97 4.12
C GLY A 345 -18.75 -3.89 3.35
N PHE A 346 -17.63 -4.27 3.95
CA PHE A 346 -16.79 -5.35 3.42
C PHE A 346 -17.50 -6.72 3.55
N PRO A 347 -17.14 -7.74 2.74
CA PRO A 347 -17.74 -9.06 2.82
C PRO A 347 -17.55 -9.72 4.19
N GLU A 348 -18.54 -10.50 4.61
CA GLU A 348 -18.49 -11.21 5.90
C GLU A 348 -17.34 -12.23 5.91
N ALA A 349 -16.63 -12.38 7.03
CA ALA A 349 -15.40 -13.19 7.13
C ALA A 349 -15.57 -14.67 6.71
N HIS A 350 -16.79 -15.20 6.75
CA HIS A 350 -17.14 -16.56 6.31
C HIS A 350 -17.53 -16.67 4.82
N SER A 351 -17.60 -15.55 4.09
CA SER A 351 -17.72 -15.56 2.62
C SER A 351 -16.45 -16.14 1.97
N ARG A 352 -16.55 -16.62 0.72
CA ARG A 352 -15.48 -17.43 0.10
C ARG A 352 -14.86 -16.76 -1.13
N HIS A 353 -13.63 -16.27 -0.94
CA HIS A 353 -12.85 -15.49 -1.89
C HIS A 353 -11.44 -16.05 -2.05
N ASP A 354 -10.72 -15.63 -3.09
CA ASP A 354 -9.31 -15.97 -3.25
C ASP A 354 -8.47 -15.20 -2.20
N VAL A 355 -7.15 -15.16 -2.32
CA VAL A 355 -6.30 -14.39 -1.40
C VAL A 355 -5.16 -13.69 -2.15
N TYR A 356 -4.76 -12.50 -1.67
CA TYR A 356 -3.48 -11.90 -2.01
C TYR A 356 -2.58 -11.93 -0.78
N CYS A 357 -1.41 -12.55 -0.94
CA CYS A 357 -0.41 -12.64 0.10
C CYS A 357 0.78 -11.73 -0.22
N PHE A 358 1.44 -11.20 0.79
CA PHE A 358 2.68 -10.43 0.65
C PHE A 358 3.84 -11.16 1.31
N ARG A 359 4.98 -11.19 0.60
CA ARG A 359 6.25 -11.73 1.10
C ARG A 359 7.31 -10.63 1.02
N SER A 360 7.87 -10.25 2.15
CA SER A 360 8.96 -9.28 2.23
C SER A 360 10.29 -9.87 1.73
N ASP A 361 11.09 -9.05 1.03
CA ASP A 361 12.42 -9.43 0.55
C ASP A 361 13.42 -9.66 1.70
N HIS A 362 13.18 -9.09 2.90
CA HIS A 362 14.04 -9.22 4.07
C HIS A 362 14.16 -10.67 4.60
N HIS A 363 13.22 -11.56 4.27
CA HIS A 363 13.32 -12.98 4.61
C HIS A 363 14.44 -13.73 3.86
N LEU A 364 15.04 -13.13 2.82
CA LEU A 364 16.20 -13.69 2.12
C LEU A 364 17.55 -13.38 2.81
N TYR A 365 17.55 -12.53 3.84
CA TYR A 365 18.75 -12.08 4.56
C TYR A 365 18.69 -12.35 6.07
N THR A 366 18.35 -13.59 6.45
CA THR A 366 18.83 -14.10 7.75
C THR A 366 20.31 -14.43 7.62
N GLU A 367 21.16 -13.42 7.86
CA GLU A 367 22.61 -13.63 7.99
C GLU A 367 22.89 -14.71 9.04
N SER A 368 23.60 -15.76 8.65
CA SER A 368 24.02 -16.83 9.55
C SER A 368 25.11 -16.32 10.50
N PRO A 369 24.89 -16.28 11.83
CA PRO A 369 25.97 -16.06 12.77
C PRO A 369 26.85 -17.33 12.80
N GLN A 370 28.15 -17.16 12.57
CA GLN A 370 29.08 -18.28 12.56
C GLN A 370 29.42 -18.73 14.00
N ASP A 371 29.28 -20.04 14.21
CA ASP A 371 30.10 -20.90 15.06
C ASP A 371 30.23 -20.56 16.56
N PHE A 372 29.45 -21.29 17.38
CA PHE A 372 29.97 -21.82 18.63
C PHE A 372 29.48 -23.28 18.84
N LEU A 373 30.42 -24.21 18.81
CA LEU A 373 30.19 -25.65 19.01
C LEU A 373 29.76 -25.97 20.46
N THR A 374 28.72 -26.80 20.63
CA THR A 374 28.85 -28.21 21.08
C THR A 374 27.49 -28.94 21.09
N THR A 375 27.44 -30.10 20.42
CA THR A 375 26.63 -31.34 20.70
C THR A 375 25.18 -31.20 21.23
N ASP A 376 24.16 -31.87 20.68
CA ASP A 376 24.15 -33.24 20.12
C ASP A 376 23.04 -33.43 19.04
N SER A 377 23.01 -34.55 18.33
CA SER A 377 22.13 -34.77 17.14
C SER A 377 21.17 -35.96 17.29
N VAL A 378 19.87 -35.72 17.05
CA VAL A 378 18.88 -36.75 16.63
C VAL A 378 17.89 -36.13 15.64
N HIS A 379 17.43 -36.93 14.67
CA HIS A 379 16.48 -36.55 13.60
C HIS A 379 15.00 -36.81 13.95
N ASP A 380 14.12 -36.04 13.29
CA ASP A 380 12.72 -36.28 12.89
C ASP A 380 11.67 -36.71 13.94
N GLU A 381 10.67 -35.85 14.14
CA GLU A 381 9.22 -36.09 13.88
C GLU A 381 8.36 -35.07 14.68
N VAL A 382 7.80 -34.05 14.02
CA VAL A 382 6.85 -33.11 14.66
C VAL A 382 5.42 -33.53 14.35
N THR A 383 4.85 -34.34 15.24
CA THR A 383 3.40 -34.54 15.36
C THR A 383 2.73 -33.27 15.90
N HIS A 384 1.50 -32.99 15.48
CA HIS A 384 0.71 -31.84 15.96
C HIS A 384 0.58 -31.82 17.49
N GLY A 385 0.83 -30.66 18.09
CA GLY A 385 0.66 -30.37 19.52
C GLY A 385 0.16 -28.94 19.74
N GLU A 386 -0.55 -28.73 20.84
CA GLU A 386 -1.29 -27.48 21.16
C GLU A 386 -0.36 -26.29 21.47
N VAL A 387 -0.90 -25.07 21.35
CA VAL A 387 -0.18 -23.82 21.64
C VAL A 387 -0.68 -23.22 22.95
N SER A 388 0.19 -23.17 23.97
CA SER A 388 -0.08 -22.53 25.26
C SER A 388 0.82 -21.30 25.48
N HIS A 389 0.23 -20.11 25.62
CA HIS A 389 0.95 -18.90 26.03
C HIS A 389 1.02 -18.81 27.57
N HIS A 390 2.12 -18.24 28.10
CA HIS A 390 2.47 -18.32 29.52
C HIS A 390 2.34 -17.03 30.32
N GLU A 391 2.01 -15.89 29.71
CA GLU A 391 1.70 -14.62 30.39
C GLU A 391 1.00 -13.67 29.40
N VAL A 392 -0.05 -12.96 29.84
CA VAL A 392 -0.72 -11.89 29.08
C VAL A 392 -1.15 -10.80 30.06
N THR A 393 -0.74 -9.56 29.80
CA THR A 393 -1.10 -8.38 30.61
C THR A 393 -1.87 -7.38 29.75
N HIS A 394 -3.06 -6.96 30.21
CA HIS A 394 -3.84 -5.90 29.59
C HIS A 394 -3.97 -4.68 30.51
N GLY A 395 -4.05 -3.48 29.92
CA GLY A 395 -4.39 -2.24 30.66
C GLY A 395 -5.90 -2.08 30.84
N ASP A 396 -6.32 -0.85 31.15
CA ASP A 396 -7.73 -0.49 31.34
C ASP A 396 -8.55 -0.79 30.07
N ILE A 397 -9.65 -1.54 30.21
CA ILE A 397 -10.51 -2.00 29.10
C ILE A 397 -11.94 -1.54 29.36
N THR A 398 -12.53 -0.87 28.37
CA THR A 398 -13.94 -0.47 28.35
C THR A 398 -14.60 -0.95 27.06
N HIS A 399 -15.59 -1.83 27.15
CA HIS A 399 -16.35 -2.37 26.02
C HIS A 399 -17.82 -2.60 26.39
N ASP A 400 -18.72 -2.27 25.45
CA ASP A 400 -20.17 -2.24 25.67
C ASP A 400 -20.82 -3.66 25.66
N GLU A 401 -20.32 -4.57 24.80
CA GLU A 401 -20.74 -5.98 24.75
C GLU A 401 -19.52 -6.87 24.43
N VAL A 402 -19.33 -7.96 25.18
CA VAL A 402 -18.25 -8.95 24.93
C VAL A 402 -18.81 -10.36 24.94
N THR A 403 -18.55 -11.13 23.88
CA THR A 403 -18.90 -12.55 23.78
C THR A 403 -17.67 -13.40 23.46
N HIS A 404 -17.43 -14.42 24.29
CA HIS A 404 -16.31 -15.36 24.17
C HIS A 404 -16.80 -16.81 24.32
N GLY A 405 -16.13 -17.74 23.63
CA GLY A 405 -16.37 -19.19 23.77
C GLY A 405 -15.57 -19.80 24.93
N GLU A 406 -15.10 -21.04 24.77
CA GLU A 406 -14.16 -21.63 25.73
C GLU A 406 -12.85 -20.85 25.80
N VAL A 407 -12.47 -20.42 27.01
CA VAL A 407 -11.24 -19.69 27.31
C VAL A 407 -10.54 -20.34 28.50
N SER A 408 -9.24 -20.59 28.39
CA SER A 408 -8.41 -21.08 29.51
C SER A 408 -7.11 -20.31 29.60
N HIS A 409 -6.81 -19.78 30.79
CA HIS A 409 -5.55 -19.09 31.11
C HIS A 409 -5.04 -19.54 32.48
N HIS A 410 -3.72 -19.60 32.65
CA HIS A 410 -3.08 -20.03 33.90
C HIS A 410 -2.91 -18.92 34.94
N GLN A 411 -2.60 -17.69 34.49
CA GLN A 411 -2.56 -16.48 35.31
C GLN A 411 -2.99 -15.28 34.44
N VAL A 412 -3.81 -14.40 35.00
CA VAL A 412 -4.32 -13.20 34.33
C VAL A 412 -4.34 -12.04 35.33
N THR A 413 -3.85 -10.87 34.91
CA THR A 413 -3.87 -9.61 35.68
C THR A 413 -4.56 -8.53 34.87
N HIS A 414 -5.52 -7.85 35.48
CA HIS A 414 -6.24 -6.72 34.90
C HIS A 414 -6.21 -5.50 35.83
N GLY A 415 -6.36 -4.30 35.24
CA GLY A 415 -6.67 -3.07 35.96
C GLY A 415 -8.15 -2.99 36.35
N ASP A 416 -8.69 -1.77 36.40
CA ASP A 416 -10.11 -1.53 36.68
C ASP A 416 -10.96 -1.91 35.44
N ILE A 417 -12.09 -2.58 35.67
CA ILE A 417 -12.96 -3.12 34.61
C ILE A 417 -14.40 -2.66 34.82
N THR A 418 -15.02 -2.13 33.76
CA THR A 418 -16.44 -1.73 33.72
C THR A 418 -17.13 -2.31 32.48
N HIS A 419 -18.21 -3.07 32.68
CA HIS A 419 -19.03 -3.66 31.59
C HIS A 419 -20.52 -3.67 31.95
N ASP A 420 -21.39 -3.47 30.96
CA ASP A 420 -22.85 -3.38 31.13
C ASP A 420 -23.51 -4.78 31.25
N GLU A 421 -23.31 -5.67 30.27
CA GLU A 421 -23.76 -7.08 30.32
C GLU A 421 -22.64 -8.07 29.95
N VAL A 422 -22.55 -9.19 30.69
CA VAL A 422 -21.57 -10.26 30.45
C VAL A 422 -22.25 -11.65 30.43
N THR A 423 -21.92 -12.46 29.42
CA THR A 423 -22.45 -13.83 29.19
C THR A 423 -21.32 -14.83 28.93
N HIS A 424 -21.31 -15.95 29.66
CA HIS A 424 -20.36 -17.05 29.44
C HIS A 424 -21.00 -18.45 29.62
N ASP A 425 -20.69 -19.38 28.71
CA ASP A 425 -21.19 -20.77 28.75
C ASP A 425 -20.41 -21.67 29.75
N THR A 426 -19.07 -21.66 29.69
CA THR A 426 -18.18 -22.42 30.61
C THR A 426 -16.85 -21.69 30.79
N VAL A 427 -16.41 -21.52 32.04
CA VAL A 427 -15.20 -20.74 32.38
C VAL A 427 -14.31 -21.52 33.35
N THR A 428 -13.01 -21.60 33.03
CA THR A 428 -12.00 -22.28 33.85
C THR A 428 -10.75 -21.41 33.99
N HIS A 429 -10.35 -21.12 35.24
CA HIS A 429 -9.20 -20.27 35.55
C HIS A 429 -8.34 -20.85 36.68
N GLY A 430 -7.05 -20.52 36.65
CA GLY A 430 -6.14 -20.65 37.80
C GLY A 430 -6.30 -19.48 38.78
N ASP A 431 -5.18 -18.97 39.28
CA ASP A 431 -5.17 -17.83 40.20
C ASP A 431 -5.45 -16.51 39.46
N ILE A 432 -6.40 -15.70 39.96
CA ILE A 432 -6.80 -14.43 39.34
C ILE A 432 -6.75 -13.28 40.35
N THR A 433 -6.21 -12.14 39.90
CA THR A 433 -6.13 -10.87 40.65
C THR A 433 -6.72 -9.73 39.83
N HIS A 434 -7.72 -9.03 40.36
CA HIS A 434 -8.39 -7.88 39.75
C HIS A 434 -8.31 -6.63 40.66
N GLY A 435 -8.43 -5.44 40.05
CA GLY A 435 -8.68 -4.17 40.74
C GLY A 435 -10.15 -3.98 41.15
N GLU A 436 -10.69 -2.76 40.99
CA GLU A 436 -12.11 -2.48 41.23
C GLU A 436 -12.96 -2.97 40.04
N VAL A 437 -14.03 -3.74 40.32
CA VAL A 437 -14.87 -4.39 39.30
C VAL A 437 -16.34 -4.01 39.49
N THR A 438 -16.97 -3.49 38.42
CA THR A 438 -18.38 -3.09 38.42
C THR A 438 -19.13 -3.64 37.20
N HIS A 439 -20.32 -4.23 37.46
CA HIS A 439 -21.21 -4.81 36.45
C HIS A 439 -22.68 -4.54 36.79
N ASP A 440 -23.49 -4.23 35.76
CA ASP A 440 -24.94 -4.03 35.92
C ASP A 440 -25.72 -5.37 35.95
N ALA A 441 -25.41 -6.31 35.04
CA ALA A 441 -26.00 -7.66 35.06
C ALA A 441 -25.03 -8.77 34.62
N VAL A 442 -25.08 -9.93 35.29
CA VAL A 442 -24.15 -11.06 35.06
C VAL A 442 -24.87 -12.41 34.93
N THR A 443 -24.51 -13.19 33.91
CA THR A 443 -25.06 -14.54 33.65
C THR A 443 -23.96 -15.56 33.32
N HIS A 444 -23.99 -16.71 33.98
CA HIS A 444 -23.01 -17.80 33.80
C HIS A 444 -23.67 -19.18 33.72
N GLY A 445 -23.06 -20.07 32.93
CA GLY A 445 -23.27 -21.53 33.00
C GLY A 445 -22.49 -22.18 34.15
N ASP A 446 -21.59 -23.12 33.82
CA ASP A 446 -20.76 -23.84 34.80
C ASP A 446 -19.42 -23.14 35.03
N ILE A 447 -19.05 -22.93 36.30
CA ILE A 447 -17.86 -22.15 36.70
C ILE A 447 -16.96 -22.97 37.64
N THR A 448 -15.64 -22.95 37.39
CA THR A 448 -14.63 -23.50 38.31
C THR A 448 -13.45 -22.53 38.47
N HIS A 449 -13.08 -22.26 39.72
CA HIS A 449 -12.02 -21.32 40.10
C HIS A 449 -11.02 -21.95 41.08
N GLY A 450 -9.78 -21.46 41.07
CA GLY A 450 -8.76 -21.67 42.10
C GLY A 450 -8.88 -20.64 43.24
N GLU A 451 -7.75 -20.03 43.63
CA GLU A 451 -7.73 -18.94 44.61
C GLU A 451 -8.03 -17.60 43.91
N VAL A 452 -9.00 -16.84 44.44
CA VAL A 452 -9.49 -15.59 43.84
C VAL A 452 -9.44 -14.46 44.86
N THR A 453 -8.84 -13.33 44.48
CA THR A 453 -8.70 -12.14 45.34
C THR A 453 -9.16 -10.86 44.64
N HIS A 454 -10.02 -10.09 45.31
CA HIS A 454 -10.54 -8.79 44.87
C HIS A 454 -10.40 -7.74 45.99
N ASP A 455 -10.21 -6.47 45.62
CA ASP A 455 -10.18 -5.36 46.58
C ASP A 455 -11.60 -4.86 46.95
N ALA A 456 -12.49 -4.70 45.97
CA ALA A 456 -13.91 -4.38 46.14
C ALA A 456 -14.75 -4.86 44.95
N VAL A 457 -16.01 -5.27 45.19
CA VAL A 457 -16.92 -5.83 44.17
C VAL A 457 -18.33 -5.29 44.34
N SER A 458 -18.97 -4.87 43.23
CA SER A 458 -20.36 -4.38 43.20
C SER A 458 -21.15 -5.00 42.04
N HIS A 459 -22.40 -5.38 42.30
CA HIS A 459 -23.29 -6.06 41.35
C HIS A 459 -24.75 -5.59 41.48
N GLY A 460 -25.47 -5.54 40.36
CA GLY A 460 -26.93 -5.35 40.29
C GLY A 460 -27.71 -6.66 40.51
N ASP A 461 -28.02 -7.37 39.42
CA ASP A 461 -28.72 -8.66 39.42
C ASP A 461 -27.79 -9.81 38.95
N ILE A 462 -27.82 -10.95 39.65
CA ILE A 462 -26.93 -12.10 39.42
C ILE A 462 -27.74 -13.39 39.28
N THR A 463 -27.39 -14.25 38.31
CA THR A 463 -27.95 -15.61 38.19
C THR A 463 -26.86 -16.66 37.91
N HIS A 464 -26.98 -17.85 38.53
CA HIS A 464 -25.99 -18.93 38.46
C HIS A 464 -26.63 -20.30 38.15
N GLY A 465 -25.84 -21.19 37.53
CA GLY A 465 -26.12 -22.63 37.37
C GLY A 465 -25.62 -23.46 38.56
N GLU A 466 -24.51 -24.18 38.39
CA GLU A 466 -23.86 -24.98 39.43
C GLU A 466 -22.45 -24.41 39.74
N VAL A 467 -22.09 -24.35 41.03
CA VAL A 467 -20.87 -23.68 41.52
C VAL A 467 -20.14 -24.58 42.51
N THR A 468 -18.80 -24.66 42.42
CA THR A 468 -17.95 -25.46 43.32
C THR A 468 -16.74 -24.65 43.79
N HIS A 469 -16.31 -24.85 45.04
CA HIS A 469 -15.28 -24.05 45.72
C HIS A 469 -14.28 -24.95 46.48
N ASP A 470 -13.00 -24.57 46.48
CA ASP A 470 -11.96 -25.24 47.28
C ASP A 470 -11.42 -24.40 48.47
N ALA A 471 -11.47 -23.05 48.42
CA ALA A 471 -11.22 -22.16 49.57
C ALA A 471 -11.77 -20.73 49.35
N GLU A 472 -12.14 -20.01 50.42
CA GLU A 472 -12.60 -18.60 50.35
C GLU A 472 -12.00 -17.74 51.49
N THR A 473 -11.69 -16.48 51.17
CA THR A 473 -11.39 -15.41 52.15
C THR A 473 -12.06 -14.09 51.73
N HIS A 474 -12.92 -13.53 52.57
CA HIS A 474 -13.70 -12.33 52.23
C HIS A 474 -13.04 -11.00 52.66
N GLY A 475 -13.01 -10.04 51.73
CA GLY A 475 -13.07 -8.60 52.03
C GLY A 475 -14.50 -8.13 52.34
N GLU A 476 -14.68 -6.87 52.73
CA GLU A 476 -15.96 -6.34 53.24
C GLU A 476 -17.04 -6.24 52.15
N VAL A 477 -18.10 -7.05 52.25
CA VAL A 477 -19.25 -7.03 51.32
C VAL A 477 -20.30 -6.04 51.78
N THR A 478 -20.46 -4.93 51.06
CA THR A 478 -21.51 -3.93 51.32
C THR A 478 -22.77 -4.19 50.48
N HIS A 479 -23.86 -4.58 51.13
CA HIS A 479 -25.18 -4.64 50.47
C HIS A 479 -25.92 -3.30 50.57
N ASP A 480 -26.26 -2.71 49.43
CA ASP A 480 -27.14 -1.54 49.38
C ASP A 480 -28.58 -1.95 49.73
N ARG A 481 -29.04 -1.54 50.92
CA ARG A 481 -30.32 -1.98 51.48
C ARG A 481 -31.34 -0.86 51.45
N LEU A 482 -32.29 -0.95 50.51
CA LEU A 482 -33.44 -0.05 50.43
C LEU A 482 -34.14 0.12 51.80
N PRO A 483 -34.53 1.35 52.20
CA PRO A 483 -35.06 1.62 53.52
C PRO A 483 -36.52 1.16 53.64
N LEU A 484 -36.75 -0.01 54.24
CA LEU A 484 -38.10 -0.38 54.68
C LEU A 484 -38.49 0.40 55.93
N MET A 485 -39.67 1.02 55.92
CA MET A 485 -40.14 1.87 57.02
C MET A 485 -40.32 1.12 58.34
N ALA A 486 -39.97 1.78 59.44
CA ALA A 486 -40.15 1.24 60.77
C ALA A 486 -41.63 1.22 61.20
N LEU A 487 -42.10 0.05 61.65
CA LEU A 487 -43.22 -0.10 62.58
C LEU A 487 -42.82 -1.07 63.70
N PRO A 488 -43.17 -0.78 64.97
CA PRO A 488 -42.53 -1.43 66.11
C PRO A 488 -43.11 -2.81 66.44
N MET A 489 -42.20 -3.71 66.81
CA MET A 489 -42.46 -5.06 67.30
C MET A 489 -42.94 -5.04 68.76
N MET A 490 -44.02 -5.76 69.09
CA MET A 490 -44.15 -6.43 70.39
C MET A 490 -45.26 -7.51 70.44
N MET A 491 -44.79 -8.76 70.56
CA MET A 491 -45.18 -9.75 71.59
C MET A 491 -46.63 -10.24 71.70
N LEU A 492 -46.84 -11.51 71.30
CA LEU A 492 -47.81 -12.42 71.93
C LEU A 492 -47.05 -13.65 72.46
N PRO A 493 -47.27 -14.11 73.71
CA PRO A 493 -46.54 -15.25 74.29
C PRO A 493 -47.16 -16.60 73.89
N MET A 494 -46.35 -17.68 73.94
CA MET A 494 -46.85 -19.04 73.80
C MET A 494 -47.68 -19.50 75.01
N MET A 495 -48.54 -20.48 74.76
CA MET A 495 -49.55 -21.04 75.66
C MET A 495 -49.02 -21.52 77.03
N ARG A 496 -49.76 -21.18 78.09
CA ARG A 496 -50.40 -22.20 78.91
C ARG A 496 -51.71 -21.71 79.52
#